data_AF-A0A8B5WZP9-F1
#
_entry.id   AF-A0A8B5WZP9-F1
#
_cell.length_a   1.000
_cell.length_b   1.000
_cell.length_c   1.000
_cell.angle_alpha   90.00
_cell.angle_beta   90.00
_cell.angle_gamma   90.00
#
_symmetry.space_group_name_H-M   'P 1'
#
loop_
_entity.id
_entity.type
_entity.pdbx_description
1 polymer ?
#
loop_
_entity_poly.entity_id
_entity_poly.type
_entity_poly.pdbx_seq_one_letter_code
_entity_poly.pdbx_strand_id
1 'polypeptide(L)' 'MWYARLTKIIVLGAVVVAFGACTGRTPIAEEPRPEAPRYQESPMLRDRVESGELPPVEERLPANPYVVEPVESVGEYGNP' A
#
# COMPACT_ATOMS: atom_id res chain seq x y z
N MET A 1 -23.46 -39.08 -44.25
CA MET A 1 -22.58 -39.12 -43.07
C MET A 1 -21.81 -37.80 -42.81
N TRP A 2 -22.33 -36.64 -43.23
CA TRP A 2 -21.73 -35.30 -42.98
C TRP A 2 -22.52 -34.51 -41.90
N TYR A 3 -23.83 -34.71 -41.83
CA TYR A 3 -24.74 -33.99 -40.92
C TYR A 3 -24.54 -34.31 -39.42
N ALA A 4 -24.18 -35.55 -39.07
CA ALA A 4 -24.03 -35.98 -37.67
C ALA A 4 -22.77 -35.43 -36.97
N ARG A 5 -21.80 -34.88 -37.74
CA ARG A 5 -20.63 -34.18 -37.18
C ARG A 5 -20.90 -32.69 -36.94
N LEU A 6 -21.92 -32.12 -37.58
CA LEU A 6 -22.30 -30.72 -37.43
C LEU A 6 -23.16 -30.49 -36.16
N THR A 7 -24.05 -31.43 -35.82
CA THR A 7 -24.92 -31.34 -34.62
C THR A 7 -24.15 -31.45 -33.30
N LYS A 8 -23.08 -32.25 -33.24
CA LYS A 8 -22.24 -32.39 -32.03
C LYS A 8 -21.49 -31.11 -31.65
N ILE A 9 -21.18 -30.25 -32.62
CA ILE A 9 -20.47 -28.97 -32.37
C ILE A 9 -21.41 -27.95 -31.72
N ILE A 10 -22.68 -27.94 -32.12
CA ILE A 10 -23.69 -27.00 -31.61
C ILE A 10 -24.05 -27.31 -30.15
N VAL A 11 -24.14 -28.59 -29.77
CA VAL A 11 -24.47 -29.00 -28.40
C VAL A 11 -23.30 -28.78 -27.42
N LEU A 12 -22.04 -28.85 -27.89
CA LEU A 12 -20.87 -28.57 -27.04
C LEU A 12 -20.67 -27.07 -26.77
N GLY A 13 -21.05 -26.20 -27.72
CA GLY A 13 -20.89 -24.74 -27.60
C GLY A 13 -21.79 -24.09 -26.54
N ALA A 14 -22.98 -24.66 -26.29
CA ALA A 14 -23.92 -24.12 -25.30
C ALA A 14 -23.53 -24.41 -23.83
N VAL A 15 -22.69 -25.42 -23.56
CA VAL A 15 -22.28 -25.77 -22.19
C VAL A 15 -21.19 -24.83 -21.64
N VAL A 16 -20.40 -24.19 -22.51
CA VAL A 16 -19.26 -23.34 -22.09
C VAL A 16 -19.70 -21.95 -21.60
N VAL A 17 -20.90 -21.47 -21.98
CA VAL A 17 -21.34 -20.10 -21.68
C VAL A 17 -21.95 -19.94 -20.27
N ALA A 18 -22.40 -21.01 -19.62
CA ALA A 18 -23.17 -20.93 -18.37
C ALA A 18 -22.34 -20.98 -17.07
N PHE A 19 -21.04 -21.31 -17.10
CA PHE A 19 -20.24 -21.50 -15.87
C PHE A 19 -19.36 -20.30 -15.47
N GLY A 20 -19.25 -19.26 -16.31
CA GLY A 20 -18.23 -18.22 -16.15
C GLY A 20 -18.61 -16.96 -15.34
N ALA A 21 -19.86 -16.82 -14.89
CA ALA A 21 -20.36 -15.52 -14.40
C ALA A 21 -20.23 -15.28 -12.87
N CYS A 22 -19.74 -16.25 -12.09
CA CYS A 22 -19.64 -16.10 -10.62
C CYS A 22 -18.22 -15.88 -10.08
N THR A 23 -17.16 -15.83 -10.92
CA THR A 23 -15.79 -15.57 -10.44
C THR A 23 -15.39 -14.10 -10.48
N GLY A 24 -16.36 -13.19 -10.41
CA GLY A 24 -16.10 -11.76 -10.25
C GLY A 24 -15.51 -11.48 -8.88
N ARG A 25 -14.18 -11.62 -8.75
CA ARG A 25 -13.42 -11.06 -7.63
C ARG A 25 -13.53 -9.54 -7.75
N THR A 26 -14.47 -8.96 -7.00
CA THR A 26 -14.56 -7.51 -6.82
C THR A 26 -13.17 -7.02 -6.41
N PRO A 27 -12.52 -6.12 -7.16
CA PRO A 27 -11.33 -5.48 -6.65
C PRO A 27 -11.79 -4.65 -5.45
N ILE A 28 -11.34 -5.03 -4.26
CA ILE A 28 -11.44 -4.19 -3.08
C ILE A 28 -10.69 -2.91 -3.47
N ALA A 29 -11.40 -1.80 -3.59
CA ALA A 29 -10.79 -0.51 -3.80
C ALA A 29 -9.85 -0.28 -2.62
N GLU A 30 -8.54 -0.29 -2.88
CA GLU A 30 -7.56 0.09 -1.90
C GLU A 30 -7.72 1.60 -1.70
N GLU A 31 -8.37 1.99 -0.60
CA GLU A 31 -8.43 3.39 -0.20
C GLU A 31 -6.99 3.92 -0.10
N PRO A 32 -6.71 5.15 -0.58
CA PRO A 32 -5.37 5.70 -0.54
C PRO A 32 -4.93 5.75 0.92
N ARG A 33 -4.09 4.78 1.33
CA ARG A 33 -3.42 4.83 2.63
C ARG A 33 -2.53 6.06 2.59
N PRO A 34 -2.70 7.02 3.52
CA PRO A 34 -1.81 8.16 3.59
C PRO A 34 -0.39 7.62 3.70
N GLU A 35 0.50 8.07 2.81
CA GLU A 35 1.92 7.76 2.92
C GLU A 35 2.38 8.14 4.33
N ALA A 36 3.12 7.24 4.99
CA ALA A 36 3.59 7.50 6.35
C ALA A 36 4.35 8.84 6.36
N PRO A 37 4.01 9.78 7.25
CA PRO A 37 4.71 11.04 7.32
C PRO A 37 6.20 10.76 7.61
N ARG A 38 7.10 11.38 6.85
CA ARG A 38 8.53 11.31 7.12
C ARG A 38 8.81 11.96 8.48
N TYR A 39 9.63 11.32 9.30
CA TYR A 39 10.03 11.86 10.59
C TYR A 39 10.96 13.05 10.40
N GLN A 40 10.82 14.05 11.26
CA GLN A 40 11.69 15.22 11.30
C GLN A 40 12.59 15.12 12.53
N GLU A 41 13.82 15.59 12.42
CA GLU A 41 14.77 15.66 13.52
C GLU A 41 15.35 17.08 13.68
N SER A 42 15.95 17.33 14.84
CA SER A 42 16.56 18.62 15.16
C SER A 42 17.71 18.97 14.20
N PRO A 43 17.90 20.26 13.83
CA PRO A 43 19.01 20.69 12.97
C PRO A 43 20.39 20.24 13.44
N MET A 44 20.63 20.26 14.77
CA MET A 44 21.92 19.84 15.34
C MET A 44 22.19 18.33 15.17
N LEU A 45 21.15 17.50 15.07
CA LEU A 45 21.31 16.05 14.84
C LEU A 45 21.51 15.77 13.36
N ARG A 46 20.85 16.52 12.49
CA ARG A 46 21.04 16.44 11.04
C ARG A 46 22.51 16.60 10.63
N ASP A 47 23.21 17.57 11.18
CA ASP A 47 24.63 17.79 10.90
C ASP A 47 25.48 16.54 11.21
N ARG A 48 25.10 15.76 12.23
CA ARG A 48 25.79 14.52 12.62
C ARG A 48 25.40 13.32 11.76
N VAL A 49 24.18 13.31 11.24
CA VAL A 49 23.74 12.33 10.23
C VAL A 49 24.48 12.59 8.92
N GLU A 50 24.61 13.85 8.53
CA GLU A 50 25.37 14.29 7.35
C GLU A 50 26.87 14.01 7.50
N SER A 51 27.44 14.15 8.71
CA SER A 51 28.83 13.77 8.99
C SER A 51 29.06 12.25 9.09
N GLY A 52 27.98 11.45 9.11
CA GLY A 52 28.04 9.99 9.24
C GLY A 52 28.34 9.48 10.64
N GLU A 53 28.37 10.37 11.64
CA GLU A 53 28.54 10.00 13.06
C GLU A 53 27.29 9.33 13.64
N LEU A 54 26.12 9.57 13.04
CA LEU A 54 24.83 9.14 13.57
C LEU A 54 23.98 8.52 12.45
N PRO A 55 23.29 7.39 12.69
CA PRO A 55 22.38 6.81 11.72
C PRO A 55 21.14 7.71 11.50
N PRO A 56 20.45 7.57 10.36
CA PRO A 56 19.27 8.35 10.04
C PRO A 56 18.12 8.07 11.03
N VAL A 57 17.17 9.00 11.12
CA VAL A 57 16.08 8.96 12.09
C VAL A 57 15.17 7.73 11.91
N GLU A 58 14.96 7.30 10.66
CA GLU A 58 14.13 6.15 10.32
C GLU A 58 14.68 4.83 10.88
N GLU A 59 15.99 4.70 11.00
CA GLU A 59 16.63 3.50 11.56
C GLU A 59 16.63 3.51 13.09
N ARG A 60 16.59 4.69 13.70
CA ARG A 60 16.60 4.86 15.16
C ARG A 60 15.24 4.63 15.80
N LEU A 61 14.16 4.94 15.07
CA LEU A 61 12.81 4.82 15.58
C LEU A 61 12.29 3.38 15.45
N PRO A 62 11.56 2.86 16.45
CA PRO A 62 10.88 1.58 16.30
C PRO A 62 9.77 1.70 15.25
N ALA A 63 9.37 0.58 14.65
CA ALA A 63 8.34 0.53 13.60
C ALA A 63 7.01 1.19 14.02
N ASN A 64 6.69 1.17 15.32
CA ASN A 64 5.53 1.85 15.89
C ASN A 64 6.02 2.85 16.95
N PRO A 65 6.33 4.10 16.58
CA PRO A 65 6.72 5.12 17.55
C PRO A 65 5.53 5.54 18.41
N TYR A 66 5.81 5.91 19.66
CA TYR A 66 4.81 6.54 20.51
C TYR A 66 4.59 7.98 20.05
N VAL A 67 3.32 8.34 19.80
CA VAL A 67 2.93 9.67 19.34
C VAL A 67 2.43 10.46 20.54
N VAL A 68 3.01 11.64 20.76
CA VAL A 68 2.59 12.58 21.80
C VAL A 68 1.72 13.65 21.15
N GLU A 69 0.50 13.83 21.65
CA GLU A 69 -0.38 14.91 21.22
C GLU A 69 0.06 16.25 21.86
N PRO A 70 0.25 17.31 21.06
CA PRO A 70 0.60 18.62 21.61
C PRO A 70 -0.55 19.20 22.44
N VAL A 71 -0.20 19.90 23.54
CA VAL A 71 -1.20 20.55 24.41
C VAL A 71 -1.84 21.78 23.75
N GLU A 72 -1.04 22.58 23.05
CA GLU A 72 -1.50 23.80 22.37
C GLU A 72 -1.25 23.73 20.87
N SER A 73 0.01 23.55 20.45
CA SER A 73 0.42 23.51 19.05
C SER A 73 1.69 22.69 18.86
N VAL A 74 2.01 22.34 17.60
CA VAL A 74 3.26 21.66 17.25
C VAL A 74 4.44 22.57 17.60
N GLY A 75 5.36 22.07 18.42
CA GLY A 75 6.55 22.82 18.83
C GLY A 75 7.61 22.91 17.74
N GLU A 76 8.48 23.92 17.84
CA GLU A 76 9.65 24.10 16.96
C GLU A 76 10.93 23.61 17.64
N TYR A 77 11.85 23.03 16.86
CA TYR A 77 13.13 22.55 17.38
C TYR A 77 14.07 23.71 17.69
N GLY A 78 14.50 23.83 18.96
CA GLY A 78 15.63 24.66 19.34
C GLY A 78 15.42 26.17 19.20
N ASN A 79 14.27 26.69 19.66
CA ASN A 79 14.12 28.14 19.89
C ASN A 79 15.39 28.70 20.58
N PRO A 80 15.92 29.85 20.12
CA PRO A 80 17.22 30.36 20.52
C PRO A 80 17.35 30.65 22.02
#